data_AF-A0A965KXL4-F1
#
_entry.id   AF-A0A965KXL4-F1
#
_cell.length_a   1.000
_cell.length_b   1.000
_cell.length_c   1.000
_cell.angle_alpha   90.00
_cell.angle_beta   90.00
_cell.angle_gamma   90.00
#
_symmetry.space_group_name_H-M   'P 1'
#
loop_
_entity.id
_entity.type
_entity.pdbx_description
1 polymer ?
#
loop_
_entity_poly.entity_id
_entity_poly.type
_entity_poly.pdbx_seq_one_letter_code
_entity_poly.pdbx_strand_id
1 'polypeptide(L)' 'MLMSGPLLAQAKWDLASAYPPGNFHTQLLNQFAAEVDKATAGKVKITVHPAASLFKAPEIKRAVQGG' A
#
# COMPACT_ATOMS: atom_id res chain seq x y z
N MET A 1 9.76 36.95 -2.08
CA MET A 1 8.44 36.34 -2.35
C MET A 1 8.62 34.83 -2.33
N LEU A 2 8.24 34.16 -1.25
CA LEU A 2 8.23 32.69 -1.18
C LEU A 2 6.98 32.21 -1.91
N MET A 3 7.15 31.57 -3.06
CA MET A 3 6.06 30.97 -3.82
C MET A 3 5.63 29.68 -3.11
N SER A 4 4.56 29.75 -2.32
CA SER A 4 3.87 28.58 -1.78
C SER A 4 3.10 27.89 -2.92
N GLY A 5 3.75 26.95 -3.60
CA GLY A 5 3.08 26.01 -4.50
C GLY A 5 2.21 25.02 -3.70
N PRO A 6 1.14 24.47 -4.28
CA PRO A 6 0.30 23.49 -3.60
C PRO A 6 1.14 22.26 -3.21
N LEU A 7 1.18 21.97 -1.91
CA LEU A 7 1.70 20.71 -1.40
C LEU A 7 0.70 19.62 -1.81
N LEU A 8 0.98 18.91 -2.91
CA LEU A 8 0.25 17.67 -3.22
C LEU A 8 0.58 16.66 -2.12
N ALA A 9 -0.37 16.42 -1.22
CA ALA A 9 -0.19 15.49 -0.13
C ALA A 9 0.08 14.07 -0.67
N GLN A 10 1.11 13.45 -0.12
CA GLN A 10 1.47 12.07 -0.38
C GLN A 10 0.32 11.14 0.01
N ALA A 11 -0.29 10.43 -0.95
CA ALA A 11 -1.26 9.39 -0.62
C ALA A 11 -0.52 8.15 -0.11
N LYS A 12 -0.82 7.73 1.12
CA LYS A 12 -0.29 6.50 1.73
C LYS A 12 -1.39 5.45 1.79
N TRP A 13 -1.12 4.26 1.27
CA TRP A 13 -2.06 3.14 1.28
C TRP A 13 -1.43 1.93 1.96
N ASP A 14 -2.13 1.37 2.94
CA ASP A 14 -1.75 0.13 3.61
C ASP A 14 -2.45 -1.06 2.95
N LEU A 15 -1.66 -2.02 2.47
CA LEU A 15 -2.15 -3.17 1.73
C LEU A 15 -1.91 -4.45 2.53
N ALA A 16 -2.97 -5.01 3.12
CA ALA A 16 -2.91 -6.25 3.87
C ALA A 16 -2.85 -7.49 2.94
N SER A 17 -1.97 -8.44 3.26
CA SER A 17 -1.92 -9.76 2.64
C SER A 17 -1.99 -10.85 3.71
N ALA A 18 -2.85 -11.85 3.47
CA ALA A 18 -2.93 -13.04 4.32
C ALA A 18 -1.73 -14.00 4.12
N TYR A 19 -0.95 -13.82 3.06
CA TYR A 19 0.12 -14.73 2.67
C TYR A 19 1.49 -14.30 3.19
N PRO A 20 2.41 -15.24 3.49
CA PRO A 20 3.76 -14.90 3.92
C PRO A 20 4.57 -14.20 2.80
N PRO A 21 5.71 -13.55 3.12
CA PRO A 21 6.54 -12.82 2.15
C PRO A 21 6.98 -13.61 0.92
N GLY A 22 7.33 -14.90 1.09
CA GLY A 22 7.79 -15.76 0.00
C GLY A 22 6.67 -16.24 -0.94
N ASN A 23 5.41 -16.01 -0.62
CA ASN A 23 4.29 -16.43 -1.47
C ASN A 23 4.17 -15.52 -2.71
N PHE A 24 3.83 -16.11 -3.85
CA PHE A 24 3.67 -15.39 -5.12
C PHE A 24 2.70 -14.20 -5.04
N HIS A 25 1.60 -14.32 -4.29
CA HIS A 25 0.68 -13.21 -4.09
C HIS A 25 1.37 -11.99 -3.45
N THR A 26 2.15 -12.22 -2.40
CA THR A 26 2.87 -11.13 -1.72
C THR A 26 3.98 -10.55 -2.60
N GLN A 27 4.66 -11.38 -3.39
CA GLN A 27 5.65 -10.90 -4.36
C GLN A 27 5.01 -9.99 -5.43
N LEU A 28 3.84 -10.38 -5.96
CA LEU A 28 3.09 -9.55 -6.91
C LEU A 28 2.64 -8.23 -6.29
N LEU A 29 2.19 -8.24 -5.03
CA LEU A 29 1.79 -7.03 -4.32
C LEU A 29 2.96 -6.06 -4.11
N ASN A 30 4.15 -6.58 -3.80
CA ASN A 30 5.36 -5.75 -3.71
C ASN A 30 5.75 -5.16 -5.07
N GLN A 31 5.65 -5.94 -6.14
CA GLN A 31 5.89 -5.42 -7.49
C GLN A 31 4.89 -4.33 -7.85
N PHE A 32 3.60 -4.56 -7.58
CA PHE A 32 2.55 -3.56 -7.79
C PHE A 32 2.83 -2.26 -7.01
N ALA A 33 3.22 -2.36 -5.74
CA ALA A 33 3.58 -1.21 -4.93
C ALA A 33 4.74 -0.41 -5.54
N ALA A 34 5.78 -1.09 -6.04
CA ALA A 34 6.91 -0.46 -6.70
C ALA A 34 6.54 0.22 -8.03
N GLU A 35 5.70 -0.43 -8.85
CA GLU A 35 5.23 0.15 -10.12
C GLU A 35 4.34 1.38 -9.88
N VAL A 36 3.49 1.38 -8.85
CA VAL A 36 2.68 2.54 -8.47
C VAL A 36 3.56 3.69 -7.99
N ASP A 37 4.57 3.39 -7.17
CA ASP A 37 5.53 4.41 -6.72
C ASP A 37 6.20 5.09 -7.92
N LYS A 38 6.72 4.27 -8.85
CA LYS A 38 7.36 4.77 -10.08
C LYS A 38 6.39 5.57 -10.95
N ALA A 39 5.21 5.03 -11.23
CA ALA A 39 4.21 5.64 -12.11
C ALA A 39 3.68 6.98 -11.56
N THR A 40 3.68 7.14 -10.24
CA THR A 40 3.18 8.35 -9.59
C THR A 40 4.28 9.34 -9.21
N ALA A 41 5.54 9.10 -9.62
CA ALA A 41 6.71 9.84 -9.16
C ALA A 41 6.77 9.93 -7.63
N GLY A 42 6.41 8.82 -7.00
CA GLY A 42 6.31 8.65 -5.58
C GLY A 42 5.33 9.57 -4.91
N LYS A 43 4.20 9.92 -5.55
CA LYS A 43 3.04 10.63 -4.95
C LYS A 43 2.03 9.68 -4.29
N VAL A 44 2.04 8.41 -4.69
CA VAL A 44 1.31 7.33 -4.03
C VAL A 44 2.33 6.33 -3.49
N LYS A 45 2.33 6.11 -2.18
CA LYS A 45 3.20 5.14 -1.49
C LYS A 45 2.32 4.03 -0.93
N ILE A 46 2.60 2.80 -1.34
CA ILE A 46 1.89 1.61 -0.86
C ILE A 46 2.82 0.85 0.08
N THR A 47 2.33 0.52 1.27
CA THR A 47 3.03 -0.35 2.23
C THR A 47 2.32 -1.69 2.27
N VAL A 48 3.03 -2.75 1.88
CA VAL A 48 2.51 -4.12 1.90
C VAL A 48 2.76 -4.75 3.27
N HIS A 49 1.70 -5.25 3.89
CA HIS A 49 1.68 -5.88 5.21
C HIS A 49 1.41 -7.38 5.07
N PRO A 50 2.45 -8.22 4.98
CA PRO A 50 2.30 -9.65 4.73
C PRO A 50 1.96 -10.44 5.99
N ALA A 51 1.70 -11.73 5.81
CA ALA A 51 1.49 -12.70 6.90
C ALA A 51 0.39 -12.29 7.90
N ALA A 52 -0.66 -11.62 7.41
CA ALA A 52 -1.76 -11.12 8.23
C ALA A 52 -1.30 -10.20 9.38
N SER A 53 -0.21 -9.45 9.17
CA SER A 53 0.36 -8.56 10.20
C SER A 53 -0.53 -7.38 10.56
N LEU A 54 -1.32 -6.88 9.60
CA LEU A 54 -2.23 -5.76 9.80
C LEU A 54 -3.61 -6.20 10.30
N PHE A 55 -4.15 -7.27 9.71
CA PHE A 55 -5.43 -7.88 10.08
C PHE A 55 -5.36 -9.39 9.92
N LYS A 56 -6.09 -10.14 10.75
CA LYS A 56 -6.26 -11.58 10.52
C LYS A 56 -6.96 -11.81 9.18
N ALA A 57 -6.62 -12.90 8.48
CA ALA A 57 -7.14 -13.16 7.13
C ALA A 57 -8.67 -13.04 6.98
N PRO A 58 -9.52 -13.55 7.91
CA PRO A 58 -10.97 -13.39 7.81
C PRO A 58 -11.46 -11.95 7.96
N GLU A 59 -10.69 -11.10 8.64
CA GLU A 59 -11.04 -9.72 9.00
C GLU A 59 -10.65 -8.72 7.90
N ILE A 60 -9.72 -9.09 7.01
CA ILE A 60 -9.22 -8.22 5.93
C ILE A 60 -10.37 -7.62 5.12
N LYS A 61 -11.36 -8.42 4.70
CA LYS A 61 -12.51 -7.93 3.93
C LYS A 61 -13.27 -6.83 4.67
N ARG A 62 -13.51 -7.02 5.97
CA ARG A 62 -14.25 -6.06 6.80
C ARG A 62 -13.43 -4.78 6.99
N ALA A 63 -12.13 -4.89 7.20
CA ALA A 63 -11.25 -3.74 7.32
C ALA A 63 -11.22 -2.90 6.03
N VAL A 64 -11.12 -3.54 4.87
CA VAL A 64 -11.16 -2.86 3.56
C VAL A 64 -12.50 -2.15 3.32
N GLN A 65 -13.61 -2.72 3.79
CA GLN A 65 -14.93 -2.08 3.70
C GLN A 65 -15.09 -0.88 4.64
N GLY A 66 -14.30 -0.80 5.71
CA GLY A 66 -14.40 0.25 6.73
C GLY A 66 -13.77 1.57 6.35
N GLY A 67 -12.75 1.56 5.48
CA GLY A 67 -11.98 2.74 5.09
C GLY A 67 -10.91 3.10 6.10
#